data_AF-A0A926RYP1-F1
#
_entry.id   AF-A0A926RYP1-F1
#
_cell.length_a   1.000
_cell.length_b   1.000
_cell.length_c   1.000
_cell.angle_alpha   90.00
_cell.angle_beta   90.00
_cell.angle_gamma   90.00
#
_symmetry.space_group_name_H-M   'P 1'
#
loop_
_entity.id
_entity.type
_entity.pdbx_description
1 polymer ?
#
loop_
_entity_poly.entity_id
_entity_poly.type
_entity_poly.pdbx_seq_one_letter_code
_entity_poly.pdbx_strand_id
1 'polypeptide(L)'
;MYYVSNLKVFTHNMWAIYRNADGRFAPAPGSTSTNNIFNNRPAYARGQVEYVWQSAKDQNGRVFDSNTGQELFWDKTKARKGQWDMGHIPGQKYSDMRDAYGKGLLTADEFRAWYRNPNNYIPESISGNRSHRYE
;
A
#
# COMPACT_ATOMS: atom_id res chain seq x y z
N MET A 1 -23.59 27.64 15.96
CA MET A 1 -23.69 27.24 14.54
C MET A 1 -23.02 25.88 14.42
N TYR A 2 -23.80 24.83 14.19
CA TYR A 2 -23.29 23.47 14.03
C TYR A 2 -22.98 23.23 12.56
N TYR A 3 -21.72 22.98 12.20
CA TYR A 3 -21.38 22.38 10.91
C TYR A 3 -21.11 20.90 11.17
N VAL A 4 -22.09 20.07 10.80
CA VAL A 4 -21.92 18.63 10.63
C VAL A 4 -21.65 18.31 9.17
N SER A 5 -21.02 17.15 8.98
CA SER A 5 -20.85 16.37 7.74
C SER A 5 -19.71 16.79 6.81
N ASN A 6 -18.55 16.17 7.04
CA ASN A 6 -17.73 15.68 5.94
C ASN A 6 -17.76 14.14 5.99
N LEU A 7 -18.78 13.58 5.35
CA LEU A 7 -18.85 12.19 4.97
C LEU A 7 -17.68 11.93 4.01
N LYS A 8 -16.51 11.59 4.55
CA LYS A 8 -15.41 11.05 3.75
C LYS A 8 -15.85 9.65 3.32
N VAL A 9 -16.53 9.57 2.19
CA VAL A 9 -16.80 8.35 1.45
C VAL A 9 -15.44 7.82 0.96
N PHE A 10 -14.67 7.22 1.87
CA PHE A 10 -13.50 6.42 1.47
C PHE A 10 -14.04 5.09 0.98
N THR A 11 -14.25 5.07 -0.34
CA THR A 11 -14.33 3.91 -1.23
C THR A 11 -14.11 2.59 -0.51
N HIS A 12 -15.16 1.77 -0.43
CA HIS A 12 -15.09 0.39 0.02
C HIS A 12 -13.90 -0.31 -0.68
N ASN A 13 -12.83 -0.55 0.08
CA ASN A 13 -11.68 -1.34 -0.34
C ASN A 13 -12.19 -2.67 -0.89
N MET A 14 -12.00 -2.96 -2.19
CA MET A 14 -12.39 -4.26 -2.78
C MET A 14 -11.68 -5.47 -2.14
N TRP A 15 -10.74 -5.25 -1.22
CA TRP A 15 -10.08 -6.30 -0.42
C TRP A 15 -10.66 -6.46 0.99
N ALA A 16 -11.53 -5.55 1.44
CA ALA A 16 -12.25 -5.68 2.71
C ALA A 16 -13.22 -6.86 2.70
N ILE A 17 -13.78 -7.19 1.53
CA ILE A 17 -14.70 -8.34 1.33
C ILE A 17 -14.02 -9.71 1.51
N TYR A 18 -12.69 -9.77 1.47
CA TYR A 18 -11.96 -11.01 1.76
C TYR A 18 -11.58 -11.13 3.24
N ARG A 19 -11.77 -10.09 4.07
CA ARG A 19 -11.47 -10.17 5.50
C ARG A 19 -12.70 -10.60 6.29
N ASN A 20 -12.55 -11.67 7.07
CA ASN A 20 -13.51 -12.08 8.10
C ASN A 20 -13.59 -11.00 9.20
N ALA A 21 -14.57 -11.12 10.10
CA ALA A 21 -14.80 -10.16 11.20
C ALA A 21 -13.58 -9.96 12.14
N ASP A 22 -12.61 -10.88 12.11
CA ASP A 22 -11.35 -10.82 12.85
C ASP A 22 -10.17 -10.22 12.05
N GLY A 23 -10.41 -9.75 10.82
CA GLY A 23 -9.42 -9.15 9.95
C GLY A 23 -8.62 -10.15 9.09
N ARG A 24 -8.91 -11.45 9.14
CA ARG A 24 -8.15 -12.49 8.39
C ARG A 24 -8.79 -12.82 7.04
N PHE A 25 -7.98 -13.15 6.04
CA PHE A 25 -8.46 -13.51 4.70
C PHE A 25 -9.26 -14.83 4.73
N ALA A 26 -10.46 -14.84 4.12
CA ALA A 26 -11.23 -16.06 3.85
C ALA A 26 -10.68 -16.75 2.59
N PRO A 27 -10.63 -18.10 2.54
CA PRO A 27 -10.11 -18.81 1.38
C PRO A 27 -10.99 -18.62 0.15
N ALA A 28 -10.36 -18.27 -0.99
CA ALA A 28 -11.03 -18.22 -2.28
C ALA A 28 -11.48 -19.64 -2.70
N PRO A 29 -12.71 -19.83 -3.19
CA PRO A 29 -13.16 -21.12 -3.71
C PRO A 29 -12.34 -21.50 -4.95
N GLY A 30 -11.60 -22.61 -4.85
CA GLY A 30 -10.77 -23.15 -5.95
C GLY A 30 -9.25 -22.98 -5.80
N SER A 31 -8.74 -22.63 -4.61
CA SER A 31 -7.28 -22.50 -4.42
C SER A 31 -6.54 -23.84 -4.41
N THR A 32 -5.96 -24.20 -5.55
CA THR A 32 -4.82 -25.12 -5.55
C THR A 32 -3.63 -24.39 -4.96
N SER A 33 -3.07 -24.92 -3.87
CA SER A 33 -1.86 -24.43 -3.22
C SER A 33 -0.71 -24.37 -4.24
N THR A 34 -0.52 -23.23 -4.89
CA THR A 34 0.59 -23.04 -5.81
C THR A 34 1.81 -22.66 -4.99
N ASN A 35 2.78 -23.57 -4.88
CA ASN A 35 4.12 -23.37 -4.30
C ASN A 35 4.97 -22.32 -5.05
N ASN A 36 4.36 -21.34 -5.72
CA ASN A 36 5.04 -20.32 -6.50
C ASN A 36 5.14 -19.03 -5.68
N ILE A 37 5.88 -19.10 -4.58
CA ILE A 37 6.26 -17.93 -3.80
C ILE A 37 7.05 -17.00 -4.74
N PHE A 38 6.56 -15.80 -5.04
CA PHE A 38 7.30 -14.84 -5.86
C PHE A 38 8.69 -14.57 -5.24
N ASN A 39 9.76 -15.14 -5.80
CA ASN A 39 11.12 -14.96 -5.26
C ASN A 39 11.51 -13.47 -5.14
N ASN A 40 10.89 -12.60 -5.94
CA ASN A 40 11.04 -11.15 -5.91
C ASN A 40 9.70 -10.43 -5.79
N ARG A 41 9.69 -9.22 -5.22
CA ARG A 41 8.49 -8.35 -5.23
C ARG A 41 8.08 -8.05 -6.68
N PRO A 42 6.78 -7.99 -7.02
CA PRO A 42 6.34 -7.57 -8.35
C PRO A 42 6.85 -6.16 -8.70
N ALA A 43 6.86 -5.83 -9.99
CA ALA A 43 7.12 -4.46 -10.40
C ALA A 43 5.86 -3.59 -10.22
N TYR A 44 6.07 -2.34 -9.79
CA TYR A 44 5.03 -1.30 -9.81
C TYR A 44 4.47 -1.08 -11.21
N ALA A 45 3.22 -0.65 -11.29
CA ALA A 45 2.61 -0.20 -12.53
C ALA A 45 3.25 1.11 -13.02
N ARG A 46 3.15 1.35 -14.33
CA ARG A 46 3.62 2.59 -14.95
C ARG A 46 2.88 3.79 -14.33
N GLY A 47 3.63 4.78 -13.84
CA GLY A 47 3.06 5.99 -13.22
C GLY A 47 2.55 5.81 -11.79
N GLN A 48 2.63 4.61 -11.20
CA GLN A 48 2.13 4.34 -9.85
C GLN A 48 2.85 5.19 -8.80
N VAL A 49 4.18 5.31 -8.92
CA VAL A 49 5.03 6.09 -8.02
C VAL A 49 4.70 7.58 -8.10
N GLU A 50 4.56 8.11 -9.31
CA GLU A 50 4.17 9.50 -9.55
C GLU A 50 2.79 9.79 -8.96
N TYR A 51 1.83 8.88 -9.15
CA TYR A 51 0.49 9.05 -8.59
C TYR A 51 0.56 9.15 -7.07
N VAL A 52 1.22 8.21 -6.40
CA VAL A 52 1.32 8.18 -4.92
C VAL A 52 1.94 9.46 -4.38
N TRP A 53 3.00 9.95 -5.03
CA TRP A 53 3.62 11.22 -4.65
C TRP A 53 2.69 12.42 -4.83
N GLN A 54 2.01 12.52 -5.98
CA GLN A 54 1.11 13.66 -6.25
C GLN A 54 -0.12 13.64 -5.35
N SER A 55 -0.68 12.46 -5.06
CA SER A 55 -1.84 12.31 -4.18
C SER A 55 -1.55 12.67 -2.72
N ALA A 56 -0.28 12.61 -2.31
CA ALA A 56 0.14 12.91 -0.93
C ALA A 56 0.44 14.39 -0.68
N LYS A 57 0.33 15.25 -1.70
CA LYS A 57 0.60 16.67 -1.55
C LYS A 57 -0.47 17.38 -0.72
N ASP A 58 -0.03 18.23 0.20
CA ASP A 58 -0.89 19.17 0.90
C ASP A 58 -1.30 20.34 -0.02
N GLN A 59 -2.10 21.26 0.53
CA GLN A 59 -2.53 22.48 -0.18
C GLN A 59 -1.39 23.38 -0.65
N ASN A 60 -0.19 23.24 -0.07
CA ASN A 60 1.01 23.97 -0.43
C ASN A 60 1.94 23.16 -1.35
N GLY A 61 1.53 21.96 -1.78
CA GLY A 61 2.32 21.08 -2.64
C GLY A 61 3.41 20.27 -1.94
N ARG A 62 3.44 20.26 -0.61
CA ARG A 62 4.42 19.55 0.23
C ARG A 62 3.96 18.13 0.54
N VAL A 63 4.88 17.21 0.69
CA VAL A 63 4.61 15.80 1.00
C VAL A 63 5.19 15.48 2.37
N PHE A 64 4.42 14.78 3.20
CA PHE A 64 4.84 14.39 4.54
C PHE A 64 4.69 12.89 4.73
N ASP A 65 5.63 12.30 5.46
CA ASP A 65 5.48 10.95 6.00
C ASP A 65 4.36 10.95 7.06
N SER A 66 3.31 10.16 6.84
CA SER A 66 2.16 10.12 7.76
C SER A 66 2.48 9.51 9.13
N ASN A 67 3.54 8.70 9.23
CA ASN A 67 3.94 8.02 10.47
C ASN A 67 4.80 8.93 11.36
N THR A 68 5.61 9.81 10.75
CA THR A 68 6.61 10.61 11.48
C THR A 68 6.35 12.12 11.41
N GLY A 69 5.53 12.58 10.46
CA GLY A 69 5.34 14.00 10.16
C GLY A 69 6.53 14.65 9.45
N GLN A 70 7.55 13.87 9.07
CA GLN A 70 8.72 14.38 8.36
C GLN A 70 8.33 14.87 6.96
N GLU A 71 8.76 16.08 6.58
CA GLU A 71 8.63 16.55 5.20
C GLU A 71 9.58 15.75 4.27
N LEU A 72 9.02 15.28 3.16
CA LEU A 72 9.71 14.48 2.17
C LEU A 72 9.95 15.30 0.91
N PHE A 73 11.09 15.05 0.27
CA PHE A 73 11.49 15.70 -0.97
C PHE A 73 11.72 14.66 -2.07
N TRP A 74 11.41 15.03 -3.32
CA TRP A 74 11.69 14.19 -4.48
C TRP A 74 12.27 15.01 -5.62
N ASP A 75 13.60 14.98 -5.71
CA ASP A 75 14.37 15.44 -6.85
C ASP A 75 14.25 14.43 -7.99
N LYS A 76 13.43 14.76 -8.99
CA LYS A 76 13.19 13.92 -10.18
C LYS A 76 14.39 13.84 -11.12
N THR A 77 15.42 14.68 -10.93
CA THR A 77 16.67 14.57 -11.69
C THR A 77 17.58 13.44 -11.16
N LYS A 78 17.27 12.93 -9.95
CA LYS A 78 18.01 11.85 -9.28
C LYS A 78 17.15 10.59 -9.17
N ALA A 79 17.82 9.46 -8.92
CA ALA A 79 17.14 8.23 -8.61
C ALA A 79 16.26 8.40 -7.36
N ARG A 80 15.02 7.87 -7.39
CA ARG A 80 14.11 7.89 -6.24
C ARG A 80 14.67 7.14 -5.04
N LYS A 81 15.40 6.04 -5.29
CA LYS A 81 15.97 5.18 -4.25
C LYS A 81 16.84 6.04 -3.33
N GLY A 82 16.51 6.05 -2.04
CA GLY A 82 17.22 6.86 -1.06
C GLY A 82 16.73 8.30 -0.92
N GLN A 83 15.57 8.66 -1.49
CA GLN A 83 14.86 9.91 -1.20
C GLN A 83 13.60 9.67 -0.36
N TRP A 84 12.79 8.68 -0.73
CA TRP A 84 11.60 8.24 0.00
C TRP A 84 11.18 6.84 -0.46
N ASP A 85 10.38 6.15 0.35
CA ASP A 85 9.91 4.80 0.09
C ASP A 85 8.40 4.70 -0.11
N MET A 86 7.96 3.67 -0.83
CA MET A 86 6.54 3.37 -1.06
C MET A 86 6.04 2.52 0.11
N GLY A 87 5.73 3.18 1.23
CA GLY A 87 5.14 2.54 2.39
C GLY A 87 3.72 2.07 2.06
N HIS A 88 3.26 0.98 2.70
CA HIS A 88 1.88 0.54 2.54
C HIS A 88 0.98 1.20 3.58
N ILE A 89 -0.27 1.50 3.20
CA ILE A 89 -1.25 2.02 4.16
C ILE A 89 -1.62 0.97 5.22
N PRO A 90 -2.11 1.38 6.40
CA PRO A 90 -2.62 0.45 7.42
C PRO A 90 -3.63 -0.55 6.85
N GLY A 91 -3.44 -1.83 7.16
CA GLY A 91 -4.28 -2.93 6.66
C GLY A 91 -3.99 -3.37 5.22
N GLN A 92 -2.93 -2.84 4.59
CA GLN A 92 -2.41 -3.29 3.30
C GLN A 92 -0.93 -3.67 3.44
N LYS A 93 -0.50 -4.27 4.56
CA LYS A 93 0.90 -4.64 4.75
C LYS A 93 1.32 -5.68 3.70
N TYR A 94 2.54 -5.54 3.18
CA TYR A 94 3.06 -6.49 2.19
C TYR A 94 3.16 -7.92 2.75
N SER A 95 3.62 -8.06 3.99
CA SER A 95 3.72 -9.34 4.70
C SER A 95 2.38 -10.07 4.74
N ASP A 96 1.32 -9.38 5.18
CA ASP A 96 -0.03 -9.95 5.28
C ASP A 96 -0.55 -10.43 3.92
N MET A 97 -0.37 -9.64 2.87
CA MET A 97 -0.83 -9.97 1.51
C MET A 97 0.01 -11.09 0.90
N ARG A 98 1.31 -11.11 1.19
CA ARG A 98 2.24 -12.17 0.76
C ARG A 98 1.92 -13.49 1.44
N ASP A 99 1.59 -13.46 2.72
CA ASP A 99 1.13 -14.62 3.48
C ASP A 99 -0.20 -15.14 2.96
N ALA A 100 -1.16 -14.25 2.67
CA ALA A 100 -2.43 -14.63 2.07
C ALA A 100 -2.23 -15.32 0.72
N TYR A 101 -1.34 -14.78 -0.13
CA TYR A 101 -0.94 -15.43 -1.37
C TYR A 101 -0.29 -16.79 -1.14
N GLY A 102 0.67 -16.90 -0.21
CA GLY A 102 1.36 -18.15 0.11
C GLY A 102 0.43 -19.24 0.68
N LYS A 103 -0.67 -18.83 1.33
CA LYS A 103 -1.74 -19.72 1.83
C LYS A 103 -2.81 -20.02 0.79
N GLY A 104 -2.69 -19.52 -0.43
CA GLY A 104 -3.68 -19.68 -1.50
C GLY A 104 -5.00 -18.92 -1.26
N LEU A 105 -5.01 -17.93 -0.37
CA LEU A 105 -6.17 -17.07 -0.12
C LEU A 105 -6.31 -15.98 -1.20
N LEU A 106 -5.22 -15.70 -1.90
CA LEU A 106 -5.17 -14.83 -3.07
C LEU A 106 -4.57 -15.60 -4.24
N THR A 107 -5.08 -15.36 -5.44
CA THR A 107 -4.41 -15.77 -6.68
C THR A 107 -3.20 -14.87 -6.98
N ALA A 108 -2.33 -15.31 -7.89
CA ALA A 108 -1.17 -14.52 -8.32
C ALA A 108 -1.56 -13.19 -8.98
N ASP A 109 -2.68 -13.18 -9.71
CA ASP A 109 -3.18 -11.98 -10.38
C ASP A 109 -3.85 -11.02 -9.40
N GLU A 110 -4.59 -11.54 -8.41
CA GLU A 110 -5.13 -10.76 -7.30
C GLU A 110 -4.01 -10.09 -6.50
N PHE A 111 -2.97 -10.84 -6.11
CA PHE A 111 -1.81 -10.30 -5.42
C PHE A 111 -1.09 -9.22 -6.26
N ARG A 112 -0.94 -9.45 -7.57
CA ARG A 112 -0.32 -8.49 -8.49
C ARG A 112 -1.18 -7.23 -8.67
N ALA A 113 -2.50 -7.38 -8.77
CA ALA A 113 -3.44 -6.27 -8.89
C ALA A 113 -3.42 -5.42 -7.61
N TRP A 114 -3.38 -6.06 -6.45
CA TRP A 114 -3.19 -5.39 -5.17
C TRP A 114 -1.86 -4.62 -5.11
N TYR A 115 -0.74 -5.25 -5.46
CA TYR A 115 0.59 -4.62 -5.44
C TYR A 115 0.71 -3.44 -6.42
N ARG A 116 -0.01 -3.48 -7.53
CA ARG A 116 -0.01 -2.44 -8.56
C ARG A 116 -1.02 -1.32 -8.33
N ASN A 117 -1.87 -1.44 -7.31
CA ASN A 117 -2.83 -0.40 -6.98
C ASN A 117 -2.12 0.73 -6.20
N PRO A 118 -2.01 1.95 -6.75
CA PRO A 118 -1.35 3.06 -6.05
C PRO A 118 -2.04 3.44 -4.74
N ASN A 119 -3.35 3.21 -4.60
CA ASN A 119 -4.09 3.58 -3.39
C ASN A 119 -3.74 2.72 -2.17
N ASN A 120 -2.94 1.66 -2.35
CA ASN A 120 -2.42 0.85 -1.24
C ASN A 120 -1.12 1.42 -0.64
N TYR A 121 -0.64 2.55 -1.15
CA TYR A 121 0.67 3.11 -0.82
C TYR A 121 0.60 4.56 -0.35
N ILE A 122 1.61 4.94 0.43
CA ILE A 122 1.90 6.31 0.89
C ILE A 122 3.41 6.57 0.80
N PRO A 123 3.85 7.83 0.62
CA PRO A 123 5.25 8.19 0.78
C PRO A 123 5.69 8.03 2.24
N GLU A 124 6.79 7.31 2.46
CA GLU A 124 7.37 7.10 3.79
C GLU A 124 8.83 7.52 3.81
N SER A 125 9.28 8.04 4.95
CA SER A 125 10.70 8.31 5.17
C SER A 125 11.52 7.02 5.14
N ILE A 126 12.76 7.13 4.67
CA ILE A 126 13.69 5.99 4.60
C ILE A 126 13.99 5.47 6.01
N SER A 127 14.07 6.35 7.00
CA SER A 127 14.31 6.02 8.41
C SER A 127 13.14 5.27 9.03
N GLY A 128 11.89 5.67 8.72
CA GLY A 128 10.68 4.95 9.14
C GLY A 128 10.62 3.55 8.54
N ASN A 129 10.75 3.45 7.21
CA ASN A 129 10.60 2.20 6.47
C ASN A 129 11.73 1.19 6.73
N ARG A 130 13.00 1.62 6.83
CA ARG A 130 14.14 0.69 7.08
C ARG A 130 14.20 0.15 8.50
N SER A 131 13.44 0.72 9.43
CA SER A 131 13.36 0.24 10.81
C SER A 131 12.31 -0.86 11.01
N HIS A 132 11.50 -1.18 9.99
CA HIS A 132 10.33 -2.08 10.07
C HIS A 132 9.33 -1.69 11.18
N ARG A 133 9.42 -0.46 11.72
CA ARG A 133 8.67 -0.04 12.92
C ARG A 133 7.16 0.05 12.67
N TYR A 134 6.76 0.29 11.42
CA TYR A 134 5.37 0.46 11.01
C TYR A 134 4.90 -0.61 9.99
N GLU A 135 5.80 -1.51 9.59
CA GLU A 135 5.49 -2.71 8.79
C GLU A 135 4.92 -3.86 9.63
#